data_AF-A0A2T7PX63-F1
#
_entry.id   AF-A0A2T7PX63-F1
#
_cell.length_a   1.000
_cell.length_b   1.000
_cell.length_c   1.000
_cell.angle_alpha   90.00
_cell.angle_beta   90.00
_cell.angle_gamma   90.00
#
_symmetry.space_group_name_H-M   'P 1'
#
loop_
_entity.id
_entity.type
_entity.pdbx_description
1 polymer ?
#
loop_
_entity_poly.entity_id
_entity_poly.type
_entity_poly.pdbx_seq_one_letter_code
_entity_poly.pdbx_strand_id
1 'polypeptide(L)'
;MDGLRQAGHNWGSPHDPTALGECAPNDTSGGRYIMYPSLSQGNQPNNFRFSPCSIDYISPVLRDASQECFIESAQDEIHCGNGVVDIREECDAGPDGLEGKDKCCSSICLLRENARCRQFCLLLLKGVLDDDDDDDDDDDDDDDDDDDDD
;
A
#
# COMPACT_ATOMS: atom_id res chain seq x y z
N MET A 1 -2.00 8.98 -3.97
CA MET A 1 -1.78 8.57 -5.38
C MET A 1 -0.83 9.50 -6.14
N ASP A 2 -0.64 10.74 -5.69
CA ASP A 2 0.24 11.72 -6.35
C ASP A 2 1.69 11.25 -6.55
N GLY A 3 2.23 10.49 -5.60
CA GLY A 3 3.58 9.93 -5.70
C GLY A 3 3.76 8.98 -6.89
N LEU A 4 2.77 8.13 -7.17
CA LEU A 4 2.86 7.15 -8.26
C LEU A 4 2.70 7.82 -9.63
N ARG A 5 1.86 8.85 -9.74
CA ARG A 5 1.79 9.69 -10.94
C ARG A 5 3.10 10.41 -11.20
N GLN A 6 3.73 10.96 -10.16
CA GLN A 6 5.03 11.60 -10.29
C GLN A 6 6.13 10.61 -10.70
N ALA A 7 6.10 9.38 -10.17
CA ALA A 7 7.00 8.32 -10.63
C ALA A 7 6.79 8.00 -12.12
N GLY A 8 5.54 7.90 -12.58
CA GLY A 8 5.22 7.75 -14.00
C GLY A 8 5.83 8.84 -14.87
N HIS A 9 5.78 10.11 -14.43
CA HIS A 9 6.46 11.21 -15.11
C HIS A 9 7.99 11.09 -15.09
N ASN A 10 8.58 10.66 -13.97
CA ASN A 10 10.03 10.41 -13.87
C ASN A 10 10.47 9.28 -14.82
N TRP A 11 9.60 8.30 -15.06
CA TRP A 11 9.79 7.25 -16.05
C TRP A 11 9.39 7.65 -17.48
N GLY A 12 9.11 8.94 -17.72
CA GLY A 12 8.91 9.49 -19.06
C GLY A 12 7.48 9.46 -19.59
N SER A 13 6.50 9.03 -18.79
CA SER A 13 5.09 9.06 -19.21
C SER A 13 4.54 10.50 -19.20
N PRO A 14 3.95 10.99 -20.30
CA PRO A 14 3.06 12.15 -20.25
C PRO A 14 1.72 11.78 -19.59
N HIS A 15 0.82 12.76 -19.48
CA HIS A 15 -0.57 12.46 -19.11
C HIS A 15 -1.28 11.66 -20.22
N ASP A 16 -2.22 10.81 -19.81
CA ASP A 16 -3.01 9.99 -20.73
C ASP A 16 -3.89 10.85 -21.66
N PRO A 17 -4.00 10.49 -22.95
CA PRO A 17 -4.88 11.18 -23.89
C PRO A 17 -6.34 10.91 -23.55
N THR A 18 -7.09 11.96 -23.20
CA THR A 18 -8.47 11.85 -22.70
C THR A 18 -9.50 11.44 -23.76
N ALA A 19 -9.15 11.57 -25.04
CA ALA A 19 -10.00 11.21 -26.17
C ALA A 19 -9.92 9.72 -26.57
N LEU A 20 -8.95 8.96 -26.04
CA LEU A 20 -8.77 7.55 -26.34
C LEU A 20 -9.34 6.69 -25.21
N GLY A 21 -10.42 5.96 -25.49
CA GLY A 21 -11.11 5.15 -24.47
C GLY A 21 -10.23 4.06 -23.84
N GLU A 22 -9.22 3.55 -24.57
CA GLU A 22 -8.28 2.56 -24.06
C GLU A 22 -7.30 3.14 -23.00
N CYS A 23 -7.00 4.44 -23.07
CA CYS A 23 -6.08 5.11 -22.16
C CYS A 23 -6.79 6.02 -21.15
N ALA A 24 -8.05 6.34 -21.42
CA ALA A 24 -8.93 7.09 -20.55
C ALA A 24 -10.32 6.43 -20.56
N PRO A 25 -10.49 5.23 -19.99
CA PRO A 25 -11.80 4.62 -19.81
C PRO A 25 -12.66 5.45 -18.86
N ASN A 26 -13.98 5.27 -18.93
CA ASN A 26 -14.92 5.95 -18.03
C ASN A 26 -15.10 5.19 -16.71
N ASP A 27 -15.88 5.77 -15.79
CA ASP A 27 -16.09 5.18 -14.46
C ASP A 27 -16.78 3.82 -14.49
N THR A 28 -17.64 3.57 -15.49
CA THR A 28 -18.26 2.25 -15.67
C THR A 28 -17.28 1.18 -16.14
N SER A 29 -16.10 1.58 -16.65
CA SER A 29 -15.07 0.71 -17.19
C SER A 29 -13.81 0.69 -16.30
N GLY A 30 -14.02 0.80 -14.98
CA GLY A 30 -12.95 0.72 -13.99
C GLY A 30 -12.22 2.04 -13.72
N GLY A 31 -12.72 3.15 -14.26
CA GLY A 31 -12.25 4.50 -13.93
C GLY A 31 -10.99 4.92 -14.69
N ARG A 32 -10.49 6.12 -14.37
CA ARG A 32 -9.30 6.69 -15.00
C ARG A 32 -8.01 6.02 -14.50
N TYR A 33 -6.98 5.98 -15.34
CA TYR A 33 -5.65 5.48 -14.95
C TYR A 33 -4.84 6.53 -14.18
N ILE A 34 -3.73 6.11 -13.57
CA ILE A 34 -2.85 6.95 -12.73
C ILE A 34 -2.41 8.24 -13.44
N MET A 35 -2.15 8.16 -14.76
CA MET A 35 -1.62 9.28 -15.54
C MET A 35 -2.71 10.13 -16.17
N TYR A 36 -3.98 9.93 -15.83
CA TYR A 36 -5.04 10.83 -16.26
C TYR A 36 -4.73 12.28 -15.82
N PRO A 37 -5.01 13.31 -16.64
CA PRO A 37 -4.59 14.69 -16.35
C PRO A 37 -5.10 15.26 -15.02
N SER A 38 -6.26 14.79 -14.56
CA SER A 38 -6.88 15.20 -13.31
C SER A 38 -6.79 14.09 -12.26
N LEU A 39 -6.66 14.49 -10.99
CA LEU A 39 -6.65 13.53 -9.88
C LEU A 39 -7.95 12.73 -9.84
N SER A 40 -7.81 11.43 -9.65
CA SER A 40 -8.92 10.50 -9.46
C SER A 40 -9.18 10.28 -7.97
N GLN A 41 -10.42 9.93 -7.63
CA GLN A 41 -10.81 9.66 -6.23
C GLN A 41 -10.08 8.46 -5.63
N GLY A 42 -9.59 7.53 -6.46
CA GLY A 42 -8.77 6.42 -6.00
C GLY A 42 -9.51 5.23 -5.47
N ASN A 43 -10.76 5.04 -5.89
CA ASN A 43 -11.61 3.94 -5.47
C ASN A 43 -11.87 2.94 -6.62
N GLN A 44 -11.43 3.25 -7.83
CA GLN A 44 -11.66 2.41 -8.99
C GLN A 44 -10.41 1.61 -9.39
N PRO A 45 -10.56 0.40 -9.95
CA PRO A 45 -9.45 -0.49 -10.25
C PRO A 45 -8.33 0.12 -11.09
N ASN A 46 -8.66 0.97 -12.06
CA ASN A 46 -7.66 1.61 -12.92
C ASN A 46 -6.90 2.74 -12.22
N ASN A 47 -7.42 3.32 -11.12
CA ASN A 47 -6.73 4.39 -10.38
C ASN A 47 -5.40 3.92 -9.76
N PHE A 48 -5.17 2.61 -9.73
CA PHE A 48 -3.97 1.95 -9.23
C PHE A 48 -3.12 1.33 -10.35
N ARG A 49 -3.40 1.66 -11.62
CA ARG A 49 -2.72 1.09 -12.79
C ARG A 49 -2.28 2.18 -13.76
N PHE A 50 -1.18 1.92 -14.46
CA PHE A 50 -0.81 2.68 -15.64
C PHE A 50 -1.67 2.24 -16.82
N SER A 51 -2.05 3.17 -17.68
CA SER A 51 -2.79 2.86 -18.91
C SER A 51 -1.88 2.17 -19.94
N PRO A 52 -2.44 1.52 -20.98
CA PRO A 52 -1.64 1.04 -22.10
C PRO A 52 -0.76 2.14 -22.73
N CYS A 53 -1.30 3.35 -22.93
CA CYS A 53 -0.51 4.49 -23.43
C CYS A 53 0.64 4.84 -22.50
N SER A 54 0.40 4.91 -21.19
CA SER A 54 1.45 5.21 -20.21
C SER A 54 2.57 4.17 -20.26
N ILE A 55 2.21 2.89 -20.35
CA ILE A 55 3.15 1.77 -20.43
C ILE A 55 4.02 1.89 -21.70
N ASP A 56 3.46 2.30 -22.83
CA ASP A 56 4.20 2.48 -24.08
C ASP A 56 5.31 3.55 -23.96
N TYR A 57 5.10 4.59 -23.14
CA TYR A 57 6.12 5.60 -22.85
C TYR A 57 7.13 5.14 -21.80
N ILE A 58 6.65 4.48 -20.73
CA ILE A 58 7.49 4.06 -19.60
C ILE A 58 8.47 2.95 -20.01
N SER A 59 7.99 1.96 -20.75
CA SER A 59 8.74 0.75 -21.09
C SER A 59 10.10 1.01 -21.73
N PRO A 60 10.24 1.88 -22.77
CA PRO A 60 11.54 2.15 -23.35
C PRO A 60 12.50 2.87 -22.40
N VAL A 61 12.00 3.82 -21.59
CA VAL A 61 12.83 4.54 -20.62
C VAL A 61 13.37 3.59 -19.56
N LEU A 62 12.51 2.72 -19.01
CA LEU A 62 12.94 1.72 -18.02
C LEU A 62 13.92 0.71 -18.61
N ARG A 63 13.70 0.25 -19.86
CA ARG A 63 14.63 -0.66 -20.53
C ARG A 63 16.02 -0.03 -20.65
N ASP A 64 16.10 1.22 -21.05
CA ASP A 64 17.39 1.89 -21.26
C ASP A 64 18.04 2.23 -19.90
N ALA A 65 17.29 2.81 -18.96
CA ALA A 65 17.77 3.12 -17.61
C ALA A 65 18.21 1.87 -16.82
N SER A 66 17.57 0.71 -17.08
CA SER A 66 17.93 -0.54 -16.41
C SER A 66 19.35 -0.99 -16.69
N GLN A 67 19.91 -0.61 -17.84
CA GLN A 67 21.28 -0.94 -18.23
C GLN A 67 22.31 0.03 -17.63
N GLU A 68 21.87 1.18 -17.13
CA GLU A 68 22.76 2.25 -16.68
C GLU A 68 22.87 2.31 -15.15
N CYS A 69 21.74 2.21 -14.45
CA CYS A 69 21.70 2.50 -13.01
C CYS A 69 20.78 1.61 -12.19
N PHE A 70 20.12 0.63 -12.79
CA PHE A 70 19.36 -0.34 -11.99
C PHE A 70 20.34 -1.36 -11.45
N ILE A 71 20.20 -1.64 -10.16
CA ILE A 71 20.88 -2.74 -9.50
C ILE A 71 19.97 -3.96 -9.58
N GLU A 72 20.57 -5.14 -9.77
CA GLU A 72 19.83 -6.40 -9.61
C GLU A 72 19.16 -6.35 -8.25
N SER A 73 17.87 -6.72 -8.18
CA SER A 73 17.18 -6.88 -6.91
C SER A 73 17.87 -8.02 -6.16
N ALA A 74 18.96 -7.70 -5.46
CA ALA A 74 19.77 -8.70 -4.83
C ALA A 74 18.86 -9.35 -3.78
N GLN A 75 18.63 -10.66 -3.90
CA GLN A 75 18.01 -11.42 -2.82
C GLN A 75 18.84 -11.33 -1.51
N ASP A 76 20.08 -10.84 -1.61
CA ASP A 76 20.99 -10.55 -0.52
C ASP A 76 20.90 -9.09 0.01
N GLU A 77 20.17 -8.19 -0.66
CA GLU A 77 19.75 -6.85 -0.18
C GLU A 77 18.31 -6.85 0.34
N ILE A 78 17.78 -8.03 0.73
CA ILE A 78 16.57 -8.09 1.55
C ILE A 78 16.92 -7.49 2.91
N HIS A 79 16.60 -6.20 3.04
CA HIS A 79 16.92 -5.40 4.20
C HIS A 79 15.79 -5.54 5.20
N CYS A 80 15.95 -6.51 6.08
CA CYS A 80 15.18 -6.54 7.32
C CYS A 80 15.25 -5.16 8.00
N GLY A 81 14.09 -4.59 8.30
CA GLY A 81 13.94 -3.27 8.87
C GLY A 81 13.52 -2.18 7.87
N ASN A 82 13.15 -2.55 6.64
CA ASN A 82 12.58 -1.62 5.65
C ASN A 82 11.04 -1.47 5.81
N GLY A 83 10.43 -2.30 6.65
CA GLY A 83 8.99 -2.30 6.95
C GLY A 83 8.12 -3.06 5.93
N VAL A 84 8.75 -3.79 5.00
CA VAL A 84 8.09 -4.59 3.96
C VAL A 84 8.52 -6.04 4.15
N VAL A 85 7.55 -6.95 4.28
CA VAL A 85 7.85 -8.38 4.41
C VAL A 85 8.36 -8.93 3.09
N ASP A 86 9.65 -9.17 3.02
CA ASP A 86 10.34 -9.71 1.84
C ASP A 86 10.40 -11.25 1.84
N ILE A 87 10.94 -11.83 0.75
CA ILE A 87 11.12 -13.28 0.66
C ILE A 87 12.11 -13.75 1.74
N ARG A 88 11.66 -14.69 2.60
CA ARG A 88 12.36 -15.23 3.80
C ARG A 88 12.13 -14.47 5.11
N GLU A 89 11.30 -13.43 5.11
CA GLU A 89 10.85 -12.77 6.33
C GLU A 89 9.45 -13.25 6.72
N GLU A 90 9.17 -13.26 8.03
CA GLU A 90 7.83 -13.55 8.56
C GLU A 90 7.11 -12.27 9.02
N CYS A 91 7.89 -11.21 9.27
CA CYS A 91 7.46 -9.88 9.69
C CYS A 91 8.57 -8.87 9.38
N ASP A 92 8.22 -7.58 9.28
CA ASP A 92 9.20 -6.50 9.30
C ASP A 92 8.60 -5.29 10.02
N ALA A 93 9.03 -5.03 11.24
CA ALA A 93 8.58 -3.89 12.06
C ALA A 93 9.40 -2.61 11.83
N GLY A 94 10.20 -2.58 10.77
CA GLY A 94 11.07 -1.46 10.46
C GLY A 94 12.20 -1.28 11.48
N PRO A 95 12.66 -0.03 11.69
CA PRO A 95 13.70 0.28 12.67
C PRO A 95 13.39 -0.19 14.10
N ASP A 96 12.11 -0.15 14.51
CA ASP A 96 11.70 -0.61 15.85
C ASP A 96 11.88 -2.13 16.03
N GLY A 97 11.69 -2.90 14.95
CA GLY A 97 12.00 -4.33 14.91
C GLY A 97 13.49 -4.60 15.10
N LEU A 98 14.34 -3.84 14.38
CA LEU A 98 15.80 -3.96 14.47
C LEU A 98 16.35 -3.59 15.85
N GLU A 99 15.75 -2.61 16.52
CA GLU A 99 16.11 -2.22 17.89
C GLU A 99 15.52 -3.16 18.96
N GLY A 100 14.76 -4.19 18.55
CA GLY A 100 14.15 -5.17 19.44
C GLY A 100 12.99 -4.61 20.28
N LYS A 101 12.46 -3.45 19.89
CA LYS A 101 11.33 -2.78 20.56
C LYS A 101 9.99 -3.40 20.18
N ASP A 102 9.90 -4.04 19.02
CA ASP A 102 8.69 -4.72 18.59
C ASP A 102 8.45 -6.02 19.38
N LYS A 103 7.20 -6.19 19.84
CA LYS A 103 6.77 -7.34 20.66
C LYS A 103 6.50 -8.60 19.83
N CYS A 104 6.37 -8.45 18.51
CA CYS A 104 5.98 -9.49 17.56
C CYS A 104 7.14 -9.94 16.69
N CYS A 105 7.91 -8.98 16.20
CA CYS A 105 8.99 -9.14 15.27
C CYS A 105 10.33 -9.08 16.00
N SER A 106 11.22 -9.99 15.63
CA SER A 106 12.61 -9.97 16.09
C SER A 106 13.45 -9.04 15.20
N SER A 107 14.65 -8.71 15.66
CA SER A 107 15.62 -7.90 14.91
C SER A 107 16.20 -8.60 13.66
N ILE A 108 15.74 -9.81 13.36
CA ILE A 108 16.10 -10.60 12.17
C ILE A 108 14.88 -10.90 11.30
N CYS A 109 13.77 -10.16 11.48
CA CYS A 109 12.55 -10.25 10.67
C CYS A 109 11.87 -11.63 10.67
N LEU A 110 12.01 -12.31 11.80
CA LEU A 110 11.25 -13.51 12.15
C LEU A 110 10.27 -13.20 13.29
N LEU A 111 9.13 -13.90 13.31
CA LEU A 111 8.20 -13.79 14.42
C LEU A 111 8.86 -14.32 15.70
N ARG A 112 8.61 -13.65 16.82
CA ARG A 112 9.01 -14.13 18.14
C ARG A 112 8.19 -15.37 18.51
N GLU A 113 8.75 -16.23 19.36
CA GLU A 113 8.05 -17.44 19.82
C GLU A 113 6.67 -17.10 20.39
N ASN A 114 5.64 -17.80 19.90
CA ASN A 114 4.22 -17.62 20.25
C ASN A 114 3.61 -16.26 19.87
N ALA A 115 4.31 -15.42 19.10
CA ALA A 115 3.72 -14.20 18.56
C ALA A 115 2.72 -14.55 17.45
N ARG A 116 1.47 -14.08 17.59
CA ARG A 116 0.45 -14.15 16.54
C ARG A 116 0.09 -12.73 16.13
N CYS A 117 0.87 -12.17 15.23
CA CYS A 117 0.73 -10.77 14.84
C CYS A 117 0.35 -10.68 13.36
N ARG A 118 -0.60 -9.79 13.05
CA ARG A 118 -0.94 -9.47 11.67
C ARG A 118 -0.12 -8.25 11.25
N GLN A 119 0.81 -8.43 10.31
CA GLN A 119 1.33 -7.28 9.57
C GLN A 119 0.18 -6.73 8.74
N PHE A 120 -0.19 -5.45 8.95
CA PHE A 120 -1.31 -4.78 8.29
C PHE A 120 -1.34 -4.94 6.74
N CYS A 121 -0.20 -5.25 6.11
CA CYS A 121 -0.10 -5.49 4.66
C CYS A 121 -0.59 -6.86 4.16
N LEU A 122 -0.71 -7.89 5.00
CA LEU A 122 -1.13 -9.23 4.54
C LEU A 122 -2.63 -9.31 4.15
N LEU A 123 -3.43 -8.33 4.54
CA LEU A 123 -4.87 -8.27 4.24
C LEU A 123 -5.13 -8.05 2.74
N LEU A 124 -4.29 -7.27 2.05
CA LEU A 124 -4.50 -6.93 0.64
C LEU A 124 -4.19 -8.08 -0.33
N LEU A 125 -3.25 -8.97 0.01
CA LEU A 125 -2.87 -10.10 -0.86
C LEU A 125 -3.71 -11.36 -0.61
N LYS A 126 -4.30 -11.52 0.58
CA LYS A 126 -5.09 -12.71 0.94
C LYS A 126 -6.61 -12.54 0.79
N GLY A 127 -7.10 -11.36 0.44
CA GLY A 127 -8.54 -11.14 0.23
C GLY A 127 -9.38 -11.39 1.49
N VAL A 128 -8.76 -11.24 2.66
CA VAL A 128 -9.42 -11.36 3.95
C VAL A 128 -9.77 -9.95 4.39
N LEU A 129 -11.01 -9.54 4.11
CA LEU A 129 -11.66 -8.48 4.88
C LEU A 129 -12.14 -9.19 6.14
N ASP A 130 -11.45 -9.00 7.26
CA ASP A 130 -11.96 -9.47 8.56
C ASP A 130 -12.68 -8.26 9.20
N ASP A 131 -14.00 -8.41 9.31
CA ASP A 131 -14.97 -7.54 9.99
C ASP A 131 -14.89 -7.69 11.53
N ASP A 132 -13.71 -7.50 12.14
CA ASP A 132 -13.56 -7.60 13.60
C ASP A 132 -12.94 -6.32 14.16
N ASP A 133 -13.72 -5.23 14.18
CA ASP A 133 -13.60 -4.11 15.10
C ASP A 133 -14.92 -4.04 15.91
N ASP A 134 -15.19 -5.09 16.70
CA ASP A 134 -16.08 -5.02 17.86
C ASP A 134 -15.18 -5.21 19.09
N ASP A 135 -14.52 -4.13 19.51
CA ASP A 135 -14.02 -4.02 20.88
C ASP A 135 -14.83 -2.90 21.55
N ASP A 136 -15.57 -3.37 22.54
CA ASP A 136 -16.42 -2.64 23.48
C ASP A 136 -15.65 -1.50 24.17
N ASP A 137 -16.16 -0.28 24.06
CA ASP A 137 -15.88 0.84 24.96
C ASP A 137 -17.20 1.58 25.19
N ASP A 138 -18.11 0.98 25.98
CA ASP A 138 -19.23 1.67 26.62
C ASP A 138 -19.58 0.90 27.91
N ASP A 139 -18.68 0.95 28.90
CA ASP A 139 -19.02 0.68 30.30
C ASP A 139 -18.66 1.91 31.15
N ASP A 140 -19.60 2.23 32.04
CA ASP A 140 -19.49 3.09 33.23
C ASP A 140 -19.77 4.60 33.08
N ASP A 141 -21.07 4.94 32.99
CA ASP A 141 -21.65 6.06 33.73
C ASP A 141 -22.96 5.58 34.39
N ASP A 142 -22.83 4.67 35.37
CA ASP A 142 -23.87 4.43 36.36
C ASP A 142 -23.59 5.26 37.62
N ASP A 143 -24.68 5.84 38.11
CA ASP A 143 -24.94 6.36 39.46
C ASP A 143 -24.41 7.77 39.79
N ASP A 144 -25.32 8.74 39.74
CA ASP A 144 -25.71 9.40 41.00
C ASP A 144 -27.18 9.81 40.97
N ASP A 145 -27.85 9.32 42.00
CA ASP A 145 -29.25 9.42 42.40
C ASP A 145 -29.84 10.85 42.53
N ASP A 146 -31.14 10.83 42.81
CA ASP A 146 -31.88 11.79 43.65
C ASP A 146 -32.82 12.80 42.93
N ASP A 147 -34.10 12.42 43.03
CA ASP A 147 -35.15 13.21 43.67
C ASP A 147 -35.96 14.28 42.90
N ASP A 148 -37.27 14.06 43.01
CA ASP A 148 -38.34 15.03 43.28
C ASP A 148 -38.93 15.90 42.15
N ASP A 149 -40.17 15.48 41.83
CA ASP A 149 -41.42 16.25 41.90
C ASP A 149 -41.79 17.32 40.83
N ASP A 150 -43.08 17.18 40.46
CA ASP A 150 -44.04 18.03 39.72
C ASP A 150 -44.05 18.06 38.17
#